data_AF-B0DRC9-F1
#
_entry.id   AF-B0DRC9-F1
#
_cell.length_a   1.000
_cell.length_b   1.000
_cell.length_c   1.000
_cell.angle_alpha   90.00
_cell.angle_beta   90.00
_cell.angle_gamma   90.00
#
_symmetry.space_group_name_H-M   'P 1'
#
loop_
_entity.id
_entity.type
_entity.pdbx_description
1 polymer ?
#
loop_
_entity_poly.entity_id
_entity_poly.type
_entity_poly.pdbx_seq_one_letter_code
_entity_poly.pdbx_strand_id
1 'polypeptide(L)' 'MCPNSCIAYTGPFAKLEVCPTCEESRYDPIKLKSSGSRVKQSQQQFYTMPLGPQL' A
#
# COMPACT_ATOMS: atom_id res chain seq x y z
N MET A 1 1.24 -0.05 -2.40
CA MET A 1 0.51 0.01 -3.67
C MET A 1 -0.74 -0.84 -3.53
N CYS A 2 -1.77 -0.58 -4.34
CA CYS A 2 -2.89 -1.51 -4.48
C CYS A 2 -2.36 -2.85 -5.04
N PRO A 3 -2.79 -4.01 -4.53
CA PRO A 3 -2.32 -5.32 -5.02
C PRO A 3 -2.57 -5.53 -6.53
N ASN A 4 -3.68 -4.99 -7.04
CA ASN A 4 -4.02 -4.96 -8.48
C ASN A 4 -3.33 -3.83 -9.26
N SER A 5 -2.36 -3.14 -8.67
CA SER A 5 -1.62 -2.02 -9.28
C SER A 5 -2.47 -0.83 -9.77
N CYS A 6 -3.74 -0.72 -9.35
CA CYS A 6 -4.63 0.37 -9.80
C CYS A 6 -4.13 1.76 -9.37
N ILE A 7 -3.69 1.89 -8.11
CA ILE A 7 -3.18 3.14 -7.55
C ILE A 7 -1.98 2.92 -6.62
N ALA A 8 -1.14 3.95 -6.51
CA ALA A 8 -0.15 4.07 -5.45
C ALA A 8 -0.72 4.88 -4.29
N TYR A 9 -0.59 4.36 -3.06
CA TYR A 9 -1.00 5.04 -1.84
C TYR A 9 0.05 6.06 -1.38
N THR A 10 0.35 7.02 -2.25
CA THR A 10 1.29 8.12 -2.02
C THR A 10 0.63 9.45 -2.40
N GLY A 11 1.19 10.58 -1.95
CA GLY A 11 0.67 11.91 -2.27
C GLY A 11 -0.83 12.08 -1.94
N PRO A 12 -1.69 12.48 -2.89
CA PRO A 12 -3.13 12.66 -2.67
C PRO A 12 -3.85 11.42 -2.14
N PHE A 13 -3.37 10.23 -2.50
CA PHE A 13 -3.97 8.95 -2.11
C PHE A 13 -3.34 8.37 -0.83
N ALA A 14 -2.43 9.09 -0.16
CA ALA A 14 -1.70 8.58 1.00
C ALA A 14 -2.60 8.20 2.19
N LYS A 15 -3.75 8.87 2.33
CA LYS A 15 -4.73 8.63 3.42
C LYS A 15 -5.76 7.54 3.10
N LEU A 16 -5.77 7.02 1.88
CA LEU A 16 -6.71 5.95 1.52
C LEU A 16 -6.23 4.61 2.09
N GLU A 17 -7.18 3.87 2.65
CA GLU A 17 -7.00 2.49 3.14
C GLU A 17 -7.63 1.46 2.20
N VAL A 18 -8.47 1.89 1.28
CA VAL A 18 -9.17 1.07 0.29
C VAL A 18 -8.97 1.69 -1.09
N CYS A 19 -8.81 0.85 -2.10
CA CYS A 19 -8.66 1.30 -3.47
C CYS A 19 -10.01 1.85 -3.99
N PRO A 20 -10.07 3.09 -4.51
CA PRO A 20 -11.30 3.64 -5.05
C PRO A 20 -11.71 3.02 -6.40
N THR A 21 -10.86 2.19 -7.01
CA THR A 21 -11.09 1.60 -8.33
C THR A 21 -11.54 0.15 -8.24
N CYS A 22 -10.92 -0.65 -7.38
CA CYS A 22 -11.21 -2.10 -7.25
C CYS A 22 -11.67 -2.49 -5.84
N GLU A 23 -11.85 -1.52 -4.95
CA GLU A 23 -12.35 -1.72 -3.58
C GLU A 23 -11.48 -2.63 -2.69
N GLU A 24 -10.29 -2.98 -3.18
CA GLU A 24 -9.37 -3.84 -2.46
C GLU A 24 -8.68 -3.09 -1.31
N SER A 25 -8.45 -3.82 -0.23
CA SER A 25 -7.83 -3.30 0.98
C SER A 25 -6.33 -3.01 0.76
N ARG A 26 -5.85 -1.86 1.27
CA ARG A 26 -4.41 -1.53 1.28
C ARG A 26 -3.63 -2.48 2.17
N TYR A 27 -4.25 -2.94 3.25
CA TYR A 27 -3.63 -3.76 4.28
C TYR A 27 -4.00 -5.22 4.13
N ASP A 28 -3.13 -6.12 4.59
CA ASP A 28 -3.41 -7.55 4.63
C ASP A 28 -4.56 -7.83 5.62
N PRO A 29 -5.73 -8.30 5.15
CA PRO A 29 -6.90 -8.49 6.00
C PRO A 29 -6.69 -9.58 7.05
N ILE A 30 -5.80 -10.55 6.82
CA ILE A 30 -5.52 -11.63 7.76
C ILE A 30 -4.75 -11.06 8.95
N LYS A 31 -3.71 -10.27 8.68
CA LYS A 31 -2.88 -9.65 9.72
C LYS A 31 -3.60 -8.55 10.47
N LEU A 32 -4.47 -7.81 9.78
CA LEU A 32 -5.30 -6.82 10.42
C LEU A 32 -6.31 -7.47 11.39
N LYS A 33 -6.96 -8.56 10.97
CA LYS A 33 -7.89 -9.31 11.83
C LYS A 33 -7.19 -9.97 13.03
N SER A 34 -6.06 -10.64 12.80
CA SER A 34 -5.34 -11.35 13.87
C SER A 34 -4.75 -10.43 14.93
N SER A 35 -4.41 -9.20 14.57
CA SER A 35 -3.89 -8.18 15.49
C SER A 35 -4.95 -7.30 16.14
N GLY A 36 -6.24 -7.53 15.85
CA GLY A 36 -7.31 -6.65 16.32
C GLY A 36 -7.18 -5.22 15.78
N SER A 37 -6.84 -5.07 14.50
CA SER A 37 -6.60 -3.78 13.81
C SER A 37 -5.38 -2.98 14.29
N ARG A 38 -4.51 -3.57 15.11
CA ARG A 38 -3.28 -2.91 15.60
C ARG A 38 -2.15 -2.92 14.59
N VAL A 39 -2.05 -3.99 13.80
CA VAL A 39 -0.99 -4.17 12.81
C VAL A 39 -1.55 -3.94 11.40
N LYS A 40 -1.22 -2.78 10.84
CA LYS A 40 -1.57 -2.38 9.48
C LYS A 40 -0.42 -2.67 8.52
N GLN A 41 -0.30 -3.93 8.10
CA GLN A 41 0.73 -4.32 7.12
C GLN A 41 0.22 -4.12 5.70
N SER A 42 0.88 -3.26 4.91
CA SER A 42 0.53 -3.04 3.50
C SER A 42 0.77 -4.30 2.67
N GLN A 43 -0.15 -4.65 1.78
CA GLN A 43 -0.02 -5.84 0.93
C GLN A 43 1.12 -5.72 -0.09
N GLN A 44 1.35 -4.52 -0.63
CA GLN A 44 2.46 -4.23 -1.54
C GLN A 44 3.13 -2.91 -1.16
N GLN A 45 4.45 -2.87 -1.26
CA GLN A 45 5.27 -1.68 -1.10
C GLN A 45 6.02 -1.40 -2.40
N PHE A 46 6.04 -0.13 -2.81
CA PHE A 46 6.87 0.30 -3.92
C PHE A 46 8.18 0.83 -3.34
N TYR A 47 9.30 0.25 -3.76
CA TYR A 47 10.62 0.70 -3.36
C TYR A 47 11.19 1.55 -4.49
N THR A 48 11.79 2.68 -4.12
CA THR A 48 12.56 3.48 -5.08
C THR A 48 13.99 3.02 -5.00
N MET A 49 14.48 2.33 -6.03
CA MET A 49 15.92 2.08 -6.16
C MET A 49 16.56 3.34 -6.73
N PRO A 50 17.43 4.04 -5.99
CA PRO A 50 18.17 5.14 -6.57
C PRO A 50 19.03 4.60 -7.71
N LEU A 51 18.90 5.20 -8.88
CA LEU A 51 19.93 5.05 -9.90
C LEU A 51 21.19 5.70 -9.33
N GLY A 52 22.34 5.05 -9.49
CA GLY A 52 23.61 5.52 -8.92
C GLY A 52 23.91 6.99 -9.26
N PRO A 53 24.88 7.61 -8.59
CA PRO A 53 25.19 9.03 -8.78
C PRO A 53 25.31 9.37 -10.26
N GLN A 54 24.47 10.31 -10.71
CA GLN A 54 24.60 10.90 -12.05
C GLN A 54 25.81 11.84 -12.02
N LEU A 55 26.81 11.50 -12.84
CA LEU A 55 28.04 12.28 -13.05
C LEU A 55 27.75 13.61 -13.74
#